data_AF-A0A7C5XNA4-F1
#
_entry.id   AF-A0A7C5XNA4-F1
#
_cell.length_a   1.000
_cell.length_b   1.000
_cell.length_c   1.000
_cell.angle_alpha   90.00
_cell.angle_beta   90.00
_cell.angle_gamma   90.00
#
_symmetry.space_group_name_H-M   'P 1'
#
loop_
_entity.id
_entity.type
_entity.pdbx_description
1 polymer ?
#
loop_
_entity_poly.entity_id
_entity_poly.type
_entity_poly.pdbx_seq_one_letter_code
_entity_poly.pdbx_strand_id
1 'polypeptide(L)'
;MSRLQELIERMEKLKGEKEASISVHDYQNTEDQDIADYVDDSVGLNRRAILKGDYRITVFLTVDFMTETAAILDQGREVLIPSIGARYPNTKLNTIEKIYIALMDEKYMVRVPEDIAFKARRTLERC
;
A
#
# COMPACT_ATOMS: atom_id res chain seq x y z
N MET A 1 24.79 -19.95 0.07
CA MET A 1 23.94 -18.73 0.05
C MET A 1 22.87 -18.89 1.11
N SER A 2 22.26 -17.81 1.59
CA SER A 2 21.11 -17.93 2.50
C SER A 2 19.87 -18.38 1.71
N ARG A 3 18.95 -19.10 2.37
CA ARG A 3 17.67 -19.52 1.75
C ARG A 3 16.88 -18.34 1.19
N LEU A 4 16.99 -17.16 1.81
CA LEU A 4 16.32 -15.93 1.36
C LEU A 4 16.92 -15.41 0.06
N GLN A 5 18.26 -15.38 -0.07
CA GLN A 5 18.94 -14.98 -1.30
C GLN A 5 18.57 -15.88 -2.48
N GLU A 6 18.52 -17.20 -2.27
CA GLU A 6 18.09 -18.15 -3.30
C GLU A 6 16.63 -17.92 -3.76
N LEU A 7 15.76 -17.46 -2.86
CA LEU A 7 14.38 -17.11 -3.20
C LEU A 7 14.31 -15.82 -4.02
N ILE A 8 15.08 -14.79 -3.63
CA ILE A 8 15.15 -13.51 -4.37
C ILE A 8 15.66 -13.74 -5.80
N GLU A 9 16.74 -14.51 -5.97
CA GLU A 9 17.27 -14.83 -7.31
C GLU A 9 16.23 -15.54 -8.19
N ARG A 10 15.52 -16.51 -7.62
CA ARG A 10 14.45 -17.23 -8.35
C ARG A 10 13.27 -16.33 -8.68
N MET A 11 12.91 -15.42 -7.78
CA MET A 11 11.84 -14.44 -7.99
C MET A 11 12.21 -13.47 -9.10
N GLU A 12 13.43 -12.90 -9.11
CA GLU A 12 13.89 -12.00 -10.17
C GLU A 12 13.89 -12.68 -11.55
N LYS A 13 14.33 -13.94 -11.61
CA LYS A 13 14.22 -14.73 -12.84
C LYS A 13 12.76 -14.87 -13.30
N LEU A 14 11.85 -15.22 -12.39
CA LEU A 14 10.42 -15.34 -12.70
C LEU A 14 9.79 -14.00 -13.09
N LYS A 15 10.22 -12.89 -12.47
CA LYS A 15 9.76 -11.54 -12.78
C LYS A 15 10.02 -11.21 -14.25
N GLY A 16 11.24 -11.50 -14.73
CA GLY A 16 11.61 -11.37 -16.14
C GLY A 16 10.80 -12.29 -17.05
N GLU A 17 10.72 -13.59 -16.75
CA GLU A 17 9.98 -14.58 -17.56
C GLU A 17 8.48 -14.28 -17.69
N LYS A 18 7.90 -13.62 -16.69
CA LYS A 18 6.48 -13.28 -16.64
C LYS A 18 6.17 -11.88 -17.11
N GLU A 19 7.18 -11.08 -17.46
CA GLU A 19 7.07 -9.65 -17.72
C GLU A 19 6.29 -8.99 -16.58
N ALA A 20 6.73 -9.21 -15.34
CA ALA A 20 6.08 -8.74 -14.14
C ALA A 20 6.80 -7.50 -13.58
N SER A 21 6.05 -6.65 -12.87
CA SER A 21 6.61 -5.62 -11.99
C SER A 21 6.19 -5.83 -10.54
N ILE A 22 6.99 -5.30 -9.61
CA ILE A 22 6.77 -5.33 -8.17
C ILE A 22 6.63 -3.88 -7.69
N SER A 23 5.45 -3.57 -7.13
CA SER A 23 5.08 -2.26 -6.59
C SER A 23 4.87 -2.38 -5.09
N VAL A 24 5.61 -1.60 -4.30
CA VAL A 24 5.68 -1.75 -2.84
C VAL A 24 5.30 -0.44 -2.15
N HIS A 25 4.45 -0.53 -1.13
CA HIS A 25 4.13 0.65 -0.31
C HIS A 25 5.31 1.02 0.58
N ASP A 26 5.55 2.32 0.78
CA ASP A 26 6.59 2.86 1.66
C ASP A 26 6.53 2.40 3.13
N TYR A 27 5.41 1.83 3.60
CA TYR A 27 5.28 1.28 4.95
C TYR A 27 5.77 -0.17 5.08
N GLN A 28 6.07 -0.85 3.95
CA GLN A 28 6.56 -2.23 3.96
C GLN A 28 8.00 -2.30 4.48
N ASN A 29 8.48 -3.50 4.80
CA ASN A 29 9.84 -3.66 5.32
C ASN A 29 10.87 -3.25 4.26
N THR A 30 12.05 -2.81 4.71
CA THR A 30 13.14 -2.39 3.81
C THR A 30 13.52 -3.48 2.82
N GLU A 31 13.55 -4.74 3.24
CA GLU A 31 13.83 -5.89 2.37
C GLU A 31 12.81 -6.09 1.24
N ASP A 32 11.55 -5.71 1.46
CA ASP A 32 10.51 -5.73 0.43
C ASP A 32 10.69 -4.55 -0.54
N GLN A 33 11.11 -3.38 -0.02
CA GLN A 33 11.38 -2.20 -0.83
C GLN A 33 12.62 -2.38 -1.73
N ASP A 34 13.65 -3.09 -1.24
CA ASP A 34 14.89 -3.35 -1.97
C ASP A 34 14.69 -4.21 -3.24
N ILE A 35 13.62 -5.02 -3.30
CA ILE A 35 13.26 -5.85 -4.45
C ILE A 35 12.20 -5.20 -5.36
N ALA A 36 11.72 -4.01 -5.02
CA ALA A 36 10.67 -3.33 -5.75
C ALA A 36 11.19 -2.69 -7.04
N ASP A 37 10.40 -2.76 -8.11
CA ASP A 37 10.62 -1.88 -9.27
C ASP A 37 10.14 -0.45 -8.95
N TYR A 38 9.15 -0.34 -8.05
CA TYR A 38 8.59 0.92 -7.61
C TYR A 38 8.24 0.91 -6.12
N VAL A 39 8.68 1.95 -5.41
CA VAL A 39 8.26 2.25 -4.03
C VAL A 39 7.51 3.59 -4.04
N ASP A 40 6.32 3.65 -3.44
CA ASP A 40 5.54 4.89 -3.30
C ASP A 40 4.45 4.80 -2.22
N ASP A 41 3.72 5.89 -2.05
CA ASP A 41 2.46 5.94 -1.33
C ASP A 41 1.27 5.39 -2.15
N SER A 42 0.08 5.37 -1.53
CA SER A 42 -1.14 4.90 -2.18
C SER A 42 -1.52 5.61 -3.47
N VAL A 43 -1.24 6.91 -3.61
CA VAL A 43 -1.59 7.69 -4.79
C VAL A 43 -0.58 7.44 -5.89
N GLY A 44 0.71 7.43 -5.56
CA GLY A 44 1.80 7.15 -6.49
C GLY A 44 1.68 5.77 -7.11
N LEU A 45 1.44 4.73 -6.31
CA LEU A 45 1.28 3.36 -6.80
C LEU A 45 0.04 3.20 -7.70
N ASN A 46 -1.11 3.78 -7.33
CA ASN A 46 -2.30 3.76 -8.19
C ASN A 46 -2.10 4.55 -9.49
N ARG A 47 -1.38 5.66 -9.45
CA ARG A 47 -1.03 6.43 -10.65
C ARG A 47 -0.14 5.62 -11.58
N ARG A 48 0.80 4.83 -11.05
CA ARG A 48 1.61 3.88 -11.84
C ARG A 48 0.78 2.73 -12.41
N ALA A 49 -0.26 2.28 -11.71
CA ALA A 49 -1.23 1.33 -12.27
C ALA A 49 -1.94 1.90 -13.50
N ILE A 50 -2.16 3.22 -13.58
CA ILE A 50 -2.77 3.88 -14.73
C ILE A 50 -1.74 4.16 -15.84
N LEU A 51 -0.54 4.63 -15.47
CA LEU A 51 0.56 4.93 -16.39
C LEU A 51 1.14 3.60 -16.90
N LYS A 52 0.49 3.01 -17.91
CA LYS A 52 0.84 1.73 -18.53
C LYS A 52 2.36 1.63 -18.76
N GLY A 53 3.00 0.75 -17.98
CA GLY A 53 4.34 0.25 -18.25
C GLY A 53 4.27 -1.01 -19.12
N ASP A 54 5.43 -1.43 -19.63
CA ASP A 54 5.56 -2.57 -20.54
C ASP A 54 5.72 -3.88 -19.75
N TYR A 55 4.69 -4.24 -18.99
CA TYR A 55 4.63 -5.47 -18.20
C TYR A 55 3.21 -6.05 -18.23
N ARG A 56 3.11 -7.38 -18.23
CA ARG A 56 1.85 -8.13 -18.27
C ARG A 56 1.25 -8.34 -16.88
N ILE A 57 2.10 -8.43 -15.86
CA ILE A 57 1.72 -8.67 -14.47
C ILE A 57 2.24 -7.52 -13.59
N THR A 58 1.47 -7.14 -12.58
CA THR A 58 1.94 -6.27 -11.49
C THR A 58 1.60 -6.87 -10.14
N VAL A 59 2.60 -7.01 -9.28
CA VAL A 59 2.47 -7.51 -7.92
C VAL A 59 2.47 -6.32 -6.96
N PHE A 60 1.37 -6.13 -6.24
CA PHE A 60 1.20 -5.06 -5.27
C PHE A 60 1.42 -5.57 -3.85
N LEU A 61 2.48 -5.08 -3.20
CA LEU A 61 2.72 -5.28 -1.77
C LEU A 61 2.01 -4.18 -0.99
N THR A 62 0.68 -4.23 -1.00
CA THR A 62 -0.20 -3.26 -0.33
C THR A 62 -1.27 -3.98 0.49
N VAL A 63 -2.16 -3.21 1.13
CA VAL A 63 -3.41 -3.75 1.68
C VAL A 63 -4.43 -4.03 0.57
N ASP A 64 -5.39 -4.92 0.86
CA ASP A 64 -6.33 -5.46 -0.13
C ASP A 64 -7.11 -4.39 -0.92
N PHE A 65 -7.73 -3.41 -0.24
CA PHE A 65 -8.51 -2.38 -0.94
C PHE A 65 -7.68 -1.53 -1.91
N MET A 66 -6.39 -1.35 -1.64
CA MET A 66 -5.49 -0.62 -2.52
C MET A 66 -5.17 -1.43 -3.77
N THR A 67 -4.92 -2.73 -3.61
CA THR A 67 -4.71 -3.63 -4.75
C THR A 67 -5.98 -3.77 -5.59
N GLU A 68 -7.15 -3.83 -4.97
CA GLU A 68 -8.45 -3.82 -5.66
C GLU A 68 -8.63 -2.53 -6.48
N THR A 69 -8.25 -1.38 -5.92
CA THR A 69 -8.29 -0.09 -6.64
C THR A 69 -7.38 -0.11 -7.87
N ALA A 70 -6.16 -0.62 -7.74
CA ALA A 70 -5.23 -0.77 -8.85
C ALA A 70 -5.81 -1.69 -9.94
N ALA A 71 -6.42 -2.83 -9.57
CA ALA A 71 -7.07 -3.75 -10.49
C ALA A 71 -8.27 -3.13 -11.23
N ILE A 72 -9.02 -2.24 -10.58
CA ILE A 72 -10.12 -1.50 -11.22
C ILE A 72 -9.58 -0.50 -12.25
N LEU A 73 -8.51 0.21 -11.90
CA LEU A 73 -7.89 1.24 -12.74
C LEU A 73 -7.12 0.65 -13.93
N ASP A 74 -6.56 -0.55 -13.77
CA ASP A 74 -5.71 -1.22 -14.73
C ASP A 74 -6.41 -2.42 -15.38
N GLN A 75 -7.26 -2.14 -16.36
CA GLN A 75 -8.04 -3.18 -17.05
C GLN A 75 -7.23 -3.97 -18.11
N GLY A 76 -5.92 -3.75 -18.20
CA GLY A 76 -5.06 -4.38 -19.23
C GLY A 76 -4.11 -5.44 -18.72
N ARG A 77 -3.79 -5.45 -17.41
CA ARG A 77 -2.75 -6.29 -16.81
C ARG A 77 -3.32 -7.15 -15.69
N GLU A 78 -2.63 -8.24 -15.37
CA GLU A 78 -2.97 -9.04 -14.19
C GLU A 78 -2.41 -8.37 -12.93
N VAL A 79 -3.30 -8.04 -11.98
CA VAL A 79 -2.92 -7.46 -10.69
C VAL A 79 -2.92 -8.53 -9.61
N LEU A 80 -1.77 -8.75 -8.96
CA LEU A 80 -1.57 -9.77 -7.94
C LEU A 80 -1.31 -9.16 -6.57
N ILE A 81 -1.72 -9.87 -5.51
CA ILE A 81 -1.37 -9.58 -4.11
C ILE A 81 -0.64 -10.79 -3.51
N PRO A 82 0.52 -10.64 -2.84
CA PRO A 82 1.27 -11.77 -2.30
C PRO A 82 0.58 -12.53 -1.16
N SER A 83 -0.31 -11.85 -0.43
CA SER A 83 -1.02 -12.42 0.72
C SER A 83 -2.49 -12.04 0.70
N ILE A 84 -3.35 -13.04 0.48
CA ILE A 84 -4.80 -12.91 0.55
C ILE A 84 -5.16 -12.62 2.02
N GLY A 85 -5.56 -11.38 2.32
CA GLY A 85 -5.86 -10.97 3.68
C GLY A 85 -4.84 -10.06 4.34
N ALA A 86 -3.97 -9.39 3.57
CA ALA A 86 -3.32 -8.13 3.97
C ALA A 86 -4.36 -7.01 4.20
N ARG A 87 -5.39 -7.28 5.01
CA ARG A 87 -6.40 -6.33 5.43
C ARG A 87 -5.81 -5.51 6.53
N TYR A 88 -5.93 -4.19 6.43
CA TYR A 88 -5.72 -3.37 7.60
C TYR A 88 -6.80 -3.76 8.62
N PRO A 89 -6.45 -4.37 9.77
CA PRO A 89 -7.40 -5.12 10.61
C PRO A 89 -8.56 -4.26 11.13
N ASN A 90 -8.38 -2.94 11.13
CA ASN A 90 -9.32 -1.99 11.69
C ASN A 90 -10.11 -1.17 10.65
N THR A 91 -9.84 -1.27 9.33
CA THR A 91 -10.55 -0.43 8.33
C THR A 91 -12.05 -0.70 8.31
N LYS A 92 -12.46 -1.94 8.58
CA LYS A 92 -13.88 -2.35 8.61
C LYS A 92 -14.59 -2.05 9.93
N LEU A 93 -13.91 -1.47 10.91
CA LEU A 93 -14.54 -1.09 12.18
C LEU A 93 -15.44 0.13 12.06
N ASN A 94 -15.23 0.97 11.05
CA ASN A 94 -16.04 2.15 10.78
C ASN A 94 -17.30 1.73 10.02
N THR A 95 -18.42 1.61 10.75
CA THR A 95 -19.73 1.26 10.19
C THR A 95 -20.59 2.52 10.05
N ILE A 96 -21.62 2.48 9.18
CA ILE A 96 -22.59 3.57 9.03
C ILE A 96 -23.22 3.94 10.39
N GLU A 97 -23.54 2.95 11.20
CA GLU A 97 -24.06 3.14 12.56
C GLU A 97 -23.09 3.91 13.45
N LYS A 98 -21.79 3.55 13.45
CA LYS A 98 -20.79 4.26 14.24
C LYS A 98 -20.54 5.68 13.76
N ILE A 99 -20.63 5.91 12.44
CA ILE A 99 -20.56 7.27 11.86
C ILE A 99 -21.75 8.10 12.34
N TYR A 100 -22.97 7.56 12.24
CA TYR A 100 -24.18 8.22 12.75
C TYR A 100 -24.05 8.55 14.24
N ILE A 101 -23.61 7.58 15.04
CA ILE A 101 -23.39 7.72 16.47
C ILE A 101 -22.33 8.79 16.79
N ALA A 102 -21.22 8.82 16.07
CA ALA A 102 -20.17 9.82 16.28
C ALA A 102 -20.66 11.24 15.96
N LEU A 103 -21.50 11.39 14.93
CA LEU A 103 -22.10 12.68 14.55
C LEU A 103 -23.19 13.13 15.52
N MET A 104 -24.13 12.24 15.84
CA MET A 104 -25.26 12.52 16.73
C MET A 104 -24.80 12.90 18.14
N ASP A 105 -23.80 12.20 18.67
CA ASP A 105 -23.32 12.40 20.04
C ASP A 105 -22.08 13.30 20.13
N GLU A 106 -21.58 13.81 18.99
CA GLU A 106 -20.31 14.57 18.87
C GLU A 106 -19.14 13.93 19.65
N LYS A 107 -19.07 12.58 19.66
CA LYS A 107 -18.18 11.81 20.53
C LYS A 107 -17.01 11.17 19.78
N TYR A 108 -16.02 10.70 20.55
CA TYR A 108 -14.71 10.25 20.06
C TYR A 108 -13.83 11.36 19.48
N MET A 109 -14.02 12.59 19.98
CA MET A 109 -13.18 13.73 19.62
C MET A 109 -11.70 13.44 19.94
N VAL A 110 -10.88 13.43 18.89
CA VAL A 110 -9.44 13.25 19.02
C VAL A 110 -8.85 14.54 19.59
N ARG A 111 -8.20 14.45 20.75
CA ARG A 111 -7.48 15.56 21.39
C ARG A 111 -6.01 15.21 21.49
N VAL A 112 -5.17 16.15 21.10
CA VAL A 112 -3.70 16.03 21.20
C VAL A 112 -3.24 17.13 22.15
N PRO A 113 -2.39 16.81 23.17
CA PRO A 113 -1.80 17.82 24.04
C PRO A 113 -1.12 18.93 23.24
N GLU A 114 -1.27 20.18 23.69
CA GLU A 114 -0.89 21.36 22.90
C GLU A 114 0.62 21.42 22.62
N ASP A 115 1.44 21.01 23.58
CA ASP A 115 2.89 20.96 23.45
C ASP A 115 3.34 19.92 22.41
N ILE A 116 2.66 18.77 22.32
CA ILE A 116 2.88 17.75 21.31
C ILE A 116 2.41 18.25 19.94
N ALA A 117 1.20 18.81 19.87
CA ALA A 117 0.62 19.33 18.64
C ALA A 117 1.47 20.44 18.03
N PHE A 118 1.98 21.37 18.85
CA PHE A 118 2.86 22.44 18.41
C PHE A 118 4.17 21.91 17.81
N LYS A 119 4.82 20.95 18.48
CA LYS A 119 6.06 20.35 17.99
C LYS A 119 5.84 19.59 16.67
N ALA A 120 4.79 18.77 16.59
CA ALA A 120 4.48 17.97 15.41
C ALA A 120 4.13 18.85 14.20
N ARG A 121 3.31 19.89 14.40
CA ARG A 121 2.85 20.80 13.35
C ARG A 121 4.01 21.45 12.60
N ARG A 122 5.04 21.92 13.32
CA ARG A 122 6.21 22.57 12.70
C ARG A 122 6.96 21.67 11.73
N THR A 123 6.92 20.35 11.91
CA THR A 123 7.54 19.39 10.99
C THR A 123 6.59 19.09 9.83
N LEU A 124 5.32 18.81 10.11
CA LEU A 124 4.33 18.43 9.10
C LEU A 124 4.05 19.54 8.08
N GLU A 125 4.06 20.81 8.48
CA GLU A 125 3.84 21.96 7.59
C GLU A 125 5.02 22.28 6.67
N ARG A 126 6.15 21.56 6.82
CA ARG A 126 7.36 21.74 6.01
C ARG A 126 7.60 20.65 4.98
N CYS A 127 6.80 19.58 5.02
CA CYS A 127 6.79 18.49 4.04
C CYS A 127 5.90 18.88 2.84
#